data_AF-A0A9X5GUF8-F1
#
_entry.id   AF-A0A9X5GUF8-F1
#
_cell.length_a   1.000
_cell.length_b   1.000
_cell.length_c   1.000
_cell.angle_alpha   90.00
_cell.angle_beta   90.00
_cell.angle_gamma   90.00
#
_symmetry.space_group_name_H-M   'P 1'
#
loop_
_entity.id
_entity.type
_entity.pdbx_description
1 polymer ?
#
loop_
_entity_poly.entity_id
_entity_poly.type
_entity_poly.pdbx_seq_one_letter_code
_entity_poly.pdbx_strand_id
1 'polypeptide(L)'
;MSNRKKEPEQETRRAKREMERIARELFAEAVIKALEEQRKERRKNYSIYTQGYVAEKAGISLSTYKGYVSGRSHHIDLITAKMVADVLGCRLHEIIEKAEH
;
A
#
# COMPACT_ATOMS: atom_id res chain seq x y z
N MET A 1 28.75 37.25 13.19
CA MET A 1 27.90 37.55 12.02
C MET A 1 28.45 36.73 10.85
N SER A 2 27.74 35.94 10.06
CA SER A 2 26.31 35.76 9.80
C SER A 2 26.12 34.30 9.37
N ASN A 3 25.29 33.55 10.09
CA ASN A 3 25.03 32.12 9.88
C ASN A 3 23.91 31.89 8.84
N ARG A 4 23.89 32.67 7.73
CA ARG A 4 22.71 32.82 6.84
C ARG A 4 22.77 32.04 5.50
N LYS A 5 23.73 31.13 5.31
CA LYS A 5 23.81 30.35 4.04
C LYS A 5 23.30 28.91 4.12
N LYS A 6 22.87 28.41 5.29
CA LYS A 6 22.44 27.00 5.49
C LYS A 6 20.93 26.76 5.40
N GLU A 7 20.10 27.79 5.57
CA GLU A 7 18.64 27.67 5.66
C GLU A 7 17.94 27.21 4.36
N PRO A 8 18.19 27.80 3.17
CA PRO A 8 17.44 27.42 1.98
C PRO A 8 17.75 25.99 1.51
N GLU A 9 19.00 25.53 1.60
CA GLU A 9 19.36 24.15 1.24
C GLU A 9 18.70 23.11 2.16
N GLN A 10 18.58 23.43 3.46
CA GLN A 10 18.03 22.52 4.46
C GLN A 10 16.50 22.44 4.35
N GLU A 11 15.84 23.56 4.08
CA GLU A 11 14.40 23.63 3.78
C GLU A 11 14.06 22.92 2.47
N THR A 12 14.88 23.12 1.42
CA THR A 12 14.73 22.40 0.14
C THR A 12 14.89 20.88 0.31
N ARG A 13 15.85 20.42 1.13
CA ARG A 13 16.03 18.99 1.45
C ARG A 13 14.86 18.42 2.23
N ARG A 14 14.27 19.18 3.16
CA ARG A 14 13.09 18.76 3.93
C ARG A 14 11.87 18.60 3.03
N ALA A 15 11.59 19.59 2.19
CA ALA A 15 10.49 19.54 1.22
C ALA A 15 10.64 18.34 0.27
N LYS A 16 11.86 18.07 -0.21
CA LYS A 16 12.13 16.93 -1.09
C LYS A 16 11.82 15.57 -0.42
N ARG A 17 12.25 15.39 0.84
CA ARG A 17 11.93 14.19 1.63
C ARG A 17 10.43 14.04 1.89
N GLU A 18 9.75 15.16 2.13
CA GLU A 18 8.30 15.16 2.35
C GLU A 18 7.54 14.76 1.07
N MET A 19 7.94 15.31 -0.09
CA MET A 19 7.38 14.90 -1.38
C MET A 19 7.64 13.42 -1.68
N GLU A 20 8.85 12.92 -1.45
CA GLU A 20 9.17 11.49 -1.61
C GLU A 20 8.34 10.60 -0.68
N ARG A 21 8.11 11.04 0.56
CA ARG A 21 7.24 10.33 1.50
C ARG A 21 5.79 10.28 1.01
N ILE A 22 5.23 11.43 0.62
CA ILE A 22 3.85 11.52 0.10
C ILE A 22 3.69 10.62 -1.13
N ALA A 23 4.65 10.66 -2.07
CA ALA A 23 4.59 9.81 -3.26
C ALA A 23 4.57 8.31 -2.92
N ARG A 24 5.37 7.89 -1.93
CA ARG A 24 5.38 6.50 -1.45
C ARG A 24 4.07 6.11 -0.75
N GLU A 25 3.51 6.99 0.07
CA GLU A 25 2.24 6.74 0.76
C GLU A 25 1.08 6.62 -0.24
N LEU A 26 1.01 7.51 -1.24
CA LEU A 26 0.01 7.44 -2.31
C LEU A 26 0.15 6.16 -3.14
N PHE A 27 1.38 5.77 -3.48
CA PHE A 27 1.62 4.53 -4.20
C PHE A 27 1.18 3.30 -3.39
N ALA A 28 1.53 3.24 -2.10
CA ALA A 28 1.10 2.17 -1.22
C ALA A 28 -0.44 2.08 -1.11
N GLU A 29 -1.12 3.23 -1.00
CA GLU A 29 -2.58 3.30 -0.99
C GLU A 29 -3.20 2.78 -2.29
N ALA A 30 -2.64 3.16 -3.45
CA ALA A 30 -3.09 2.68 -4.75
C ALA A 30 -2.94 1.15 -4.88
N VAL A 31 -1.81 0.58 -4.44
CA VAL A 31 -1.59 -0.88 -4.41
C VAL A 31 -2.62 -1.57 -3.52
N ILE A 32 -2.87 -1.06 -2.31
CA ILE A 32 -3.86 -1.63 -1.39
C ILE A 32 -5.27 -1.60 -2.01
N LYS A 33 -5.62 -0.50 -2.67
CA LYS A 33 -6.91 -0.34 -3.34
C LYS A 33 -7.07 -1.37 -4.45
N ALA A 34 -6.05 -1.54 -5.30
CA ALA A 34 -6.06 -2.53 -6.38
C ALA A 34 -6.18 -3.98 -5.84
N LEU A 35 -5.49 -4.32 -4.74
CA LEU A 35 -5.65 -5.62 -4.06
C LEU A 35 -7.09 -5.82 -3.54
N GLU A 36 -7.68 -4.81 -2.93
CA GLU A 36 -9.04 -4.90 -2.38
C GLU A 36 -10.10 -4.99 -3.49
N GLU A 37 -9.91 -4.31 -4.61
CA GLU A 37 -10.74 -4.46 -5.81
C GLU A 37 -10.64 -5.88 -6.37
N GLN A 38 -9.43 -6.43 -6.53
CA GLN A 38 -9.21 -7.81 -6.95
C GLN A 38 -9.88 -8.81 -6.00
N ARG A 39 -9.81 -8.59 -4.69
CA ARG A 39 -10.54 -9.40 -3.70
C ARG A 39 -12.05 -9.32 -3.89
N LYS A 40 -12.60 -8.12 -4.10
CA LYS A 40 -14.05 -7.93 -4.35
C LYS A 40 -14.48 -8.67 -5.60
N GLU A 41 -13.69 -8.64 -6.68
CA GLU A 41 -13.94 -9.41 -7.91
C GLU A 41 -13.95 -10.92 -7.64
N ARG A 42 -12.91 -11.44 -6.96
CA ARG A 42 -12.85 -12.85 -6.59
C ARG A 42 -14.06 -13.25 -5.74
N ARG A 43 -14.48 -12.39 -4.82
CA ARG A 43 -15.63 -12.65 -3.93
C ARG A 43 -16.96 -12.77 -4.66
N LYS A 44 -17.14 -12.07 -5.79
CA LYS A 44 -18.36 -12.22 -6.62
C LYS A 44 -18.54 -13.65 -7.13
N ASN A 45 -17.43 -14.32 -7.46
CA ASN A 45 -17.43 -15.69 -7.97
C ASN A 45 -17.27 -16.73 -6.85
N TYR A 46 -16.55 -16.39 -5.78
CA TYR A 46 -16.17 -17.29 -4.71
C TYR A 46 -16.33 -16.61 -3.34
N SER A 47 -17.40 -16.93 -2.62
CA SER A 47 -17.76 -16.27 -1.35
C SER A 47 -16.68 -16.35 -0.25
N ILE A 48 -15.77 -17.32 -0.34
CA ILE A 48 -14.67 -17.55 0.61
C ILE A 48 -13.70 -16.36 0.73
N TYR A 49 -13.53 -15.53 -0.31
CA TYR A 49 -12.60 -14.38 -0.33
C TYR A 49 -13.08 -13.18 0.50
N THR A 50 -13.38 -13.43 1.76
CA THR A 50 -13.60 -12.40 2.79
C THR A 50 -12.27 -11.74 3.17
N GLN A 51 -12.32 -10.55 3.77
CA GLN A 51 -11.12 -9.91 4.30
C GLN A 51 -10.44 -10.77 5.38
N GLY A 52 -11.24 -11.50 6.19
CA GLY A 52 -10.73 -12.43 7.20
C GLY A 52 -9.94 -13.58 6.58
N TYR A 53 -10.50 -14.23 5.57
CA TYR A 53 -9.84 -15.32 4.85
C TYR A 53 -8.52 -14.87 4.21
N VAL A 54 -8.53 -13.72 3.52
CA VAL A 54 -7.31 -13.21 2.87
C VAL A 54 -6.24 -12.87 3.90
N ALA A 55 -6.61 -12.18 4.99
CA ALA A 55 -5.68 -11.85 6.05
C ALA A 55 -5.04 -13.10 6.66
N GLU A 56 -5.86 -14.10 7.02
CA GLU A 56 -5.42 -15.37 7.58
C GLU A 56 -4.43 -16.09 6.63
N LYS A 57 -4.79 -16.23 5.36
CA LYS A 57 -3.94 -16.93 4.38
C LYS A 57 -2.68 -16.15 4.00
N ALA A 58 -2.71 -14.82 4.10
CA ALA A 58 -1.55 -13.97 3.92
C ALA A 58 -0.70 -13.83 5.20
N GLY A 59 -1.04 -14.52 6.29
CA GLY A 59 -0.26 -14.51 7.52
C GLY A 59 -0.31 -13.19 8.31
N ILE A 60 -1.35 -12.38 8.11
CA ILE A 60 -1.55 -11.11 8.81
C ILE A 60 -2.85 -11.09 9.61
N SER A 61 -2.91 -10.23 10.62
CA SER A 61 -4.15 -10.08 11.39
C SER A 61 -5.26 -9.41 10.57
N LEU A 62 -6.52 -9.71 10.88
CA LEU A 62 -7.66 -9.03 10.27
C LEU A 62 -7.64 -7.51 10.53
N SER A 63 -7.18 -7.08 11.72
CA SER A 63 -7.06 -5.66 12.03
C SER A 63 -6.00 -4.98 11.17
N THR A 64 -4.88 -5.64 10.90
CA THR A 64 -3.84 -5.18 9.97
C THR A 64 -4.42 -5.01 8.56
N TYR A 65 -5.06 -6.04 8.01
CA TYR A 65 -5.65 -5.96 6.66
C TYR A 65 -6.71 -4.85 6.57
N LYS A 66 -7.61 -4.74 7.56
CA LYS A 66 -8.58 -3.64 7.62
C LYS A 66 -7.93 -2.28 7.76
N GLY A 67 -6.80 -2.19 8.46
CA GLY A 67 -6.00 -0.98 8.61
C GLY A 67 -5.47 -0.48 7.28
N TYR A 68 -4.95 -1.41 6.45
CA TYR A 68 -4.55 -1.11 5.07
C TYR A 68 -5.73 -0.59 4.26
N VAL A 69 -6.81 -1.37 4.16
CA VAL A 69 -7.98 -1.03 3.33
C VAL A 69 -8.64 0.28 3.75
N SER A 70 -8.66 0.61 5.04
CA SER A 70 -9.25 1.85 5.53
C SER A 70 -8.33 3.06 5.43
N GLY A 71 -7.10 2.92 4.91
CA GLY A 71 -6.10 3.99 4.91
C GLY A 71 -5.63 4.40 6.30
N ARG A 72 -5.83 3.55 7.34
CA ARG A 72 -5.28 3.83 8.69
C ARG A 72 -3.82 3.40 8.81
N SER A 73 -3.35 2.61 7.85
CA SER A 73 -1.96 2.21 7.71
C SER A 73 -1.56 2.31 6.24
N HIS A 74 -0.65 3.24 5.92
CA HIS A 74 -0.15 3.49 4.57
C HIS A 74 1.17 2.75 4.29
N HIS A 75 1.51 1.75 5.12
CA HIS A 75 2.78 1.05 5.06
C HIS A 75 2.55 -0.45 4.90
N ILE A 76 1.93 -0.85 3.78
CA ILE A 76 2.04 -2.24 3.34
C ILE A 76 3.43 -2.43 2.75
N ASP A 77 4.19 -3.40 3.25
CA ASP A 77 5.45 -3.77 2.65
C ASP A 77 5.21 -4.68 1.42
N LEU A 78 6.22 -4.77 0.53
CA LEU A 78 6.10 -5.53 -0.72
C LEU A 78 5.93 -7.04 -0.49
N ILE A 79 6.46 -7.58 0.62
CA ILE A 79 6.32 -9.00 0.95
C ILE A 79 4.86 -9.29 1.31
N THR A 80 4.28 -8.47 2.18
CA THR A 80 2.86 -8.54 2.56
C THR A 80 1.96 -8.34 1.34
N ALA A 81 2.23 -7.34 0.49
CA ALA A 81 1.49 -7.13 -0.75
C ALA A 81 1.57 -8.35 -1.68
N LYS A 82 2.76 -8.97 -1.81
CA LYS A 82 2.95 -10.20 -2.57
C LYS A 82 2.13 -11.36 -1.99
N MET A 83 2.16 -11.57 -0.68
CA MET A 83 1.41 -12.65 -0.03
C MET A 83 -0.10 -12.50 -0.26
N VAL A 84 -0.63 -11.27 -0.16
CA VAL A 84 -2.03 -10.99 -0.48
C VAL A 84 -2.33 -11.30 -1.95
N ALA A 85 -1.46 -10.88 -2.88
CA ALA A 85 -1.62 -11.18 -4.32
C ALA A 85 -1.61 -12.70 -4.59
N ASP A 86 -0.69 -13.45 -3.98
CA ASP A 86 -0.61 -14.91 -4.10
C ASP A 86 -1.90 -15.57 -3.62
N VAL A 87 -2.46 -15.12 -2.49
CA VAL A 87 -3.76 -15.62 -1.97
C VAL A 87 -4.89 -15.33 -2.94
N LEU A 88 -4.88 -14.17 -3.60
CA LEU A 88 -5.88 -13.79 -4.61
C LEU A 88 -5.66 -14.46 -5.98
N GLY A 89 -4.58 -15.25 -6.11
CA GLY A 89 -4.20 -15.93 -7.34
C GLY A 89 -3.88 -14.95 -8.47
N CYS A 90 -3.19 -13.85 -8.17
CA CYS A 90 -2.68 -12.89 -9.15
C CYS A 90 -1.20 -12.60 -8.91
N ARG A 91 -0.53 -11.99 -9.89
CA ARG A 91 0.89 -11.60 -9.77
C ARG A 91 0.97 -10.17 -9.23
N LEU A 92 1.94 -9.89 -8.36
CA LEU A 92 2.08 -8.57 -7.74
C LEU A 92 2.29 -7.45 -8.78
N HIS A 93 3.00 -7.71 -9.88
CA HIS A 93 3.19 -6.68 -10.91
C HIS A 93 1.90 -6.29 -11.62
N GLU A 94 0.95 -7.23 -11.80
CA GLU A 94 -0.37 -6.93 -12.38
C GLU A 94 -1.18 -6.00 -11.47
N ILE A 95 -0.97 -6.10 -10.16
CA ILE A 95 -1.56 -5.21 -9.17
C ILE A 95 -0.91 -3.83 -9.20
N ILE A 96 0.42 -3.78 -9.36
CA ILE A 96 1.16 -2.52 -9.46
C ILE A 96 0.78 -1.76 -10.74
N GLU A 97 0.70 -2.45 -11.88
CA GLU A 97 0.22 -1.87 -13.14
C GLU A 97 -1.19 -1.28 -12.99
N LYS A 98 -2.10 -1.96 -12.28
CA LYS A 98 -3.43 -1.43 -11.94
C LYS A 98 -3.41 -0.23 -10.99
N ALA A 99 -2.37 -0.11 -10.16
CA ALA A 99 -2.24 1.00 -9.21
C ALA A 99 -1.69 2.27 -9.88
N GLU A 100 -1.03 2.15 -11.03
CA GLU A 100 -0.43 3.25 -11.79
C GLU A 100 -1.40 3.85 -12.84
N HIS A 101 -2.56 3.24 -13.07
CA HIS A 101 -3.57 3.61 -14.07
C HIS A 101 -4.95 3.89 -13.45
#